data_AF-A0A1B5L9W6-F1
#
_entry.id   AF-A0A1B5L9W6-F1
#
_cell.length_a   1.000
_cell.length_b   1.000
_cell.length_c   1.000
_cell.angle_alpha   90.00
_cell.angle_beta   90.00
_cell.angle_gamma   90.00
#
_symmetry.space_group_name_H-M   'P 1'
#
loop_
_entity.id
_entity.type
_entity.pdbx_description
1 polymer ?
#
loop_
_entity_poly.entity_id
_entity_poly.type
_entity_poly.pdbx_seq_one_letter_code
_entity_poly.pdbx_strand_id
1 'polypeptide(L)'
;MTRPSRCWHLNLLLLDRIPTWNLCWGNQVRAMNMGDADHDDNKQLTRACLEGTGILAQLGSVLLCINIWAHIFLRPVILFSGHPLAMSIGIFSLVQAILSLQPTVTPAQKCLGQRIHASLNIFALVSFLAGVVFIQVNKSLYNLPHFHSAHSVLGGLTLLVMMAQYIVGFTMLFTPRLYGSVDRAKRLYIYHRYAGYLILVLLLTTVCMAMLTDYNLHVLNINVWGVMLANLVILAGVISRIQKHKMGYGA
;
A
#
# COMPACT_ATOMS: atom_id res chain seq x y z
N MET A 1 13.42 -9.52 -57.37
CA MET A 1 13.74 -8.54 -56.31
C MET A 1 12.47 -7.77 -55.99
N THR A 2 11.71 -8.24 -55.01
CA THR A 2 10.42 -7.69 -54.57
C THR A 2 10.59 -7.05 -53.21
N ARG A 3 10.25 -5.76 -53.07
CA ARG A 3 10.27 -5.02 -51.80
C ARG A 3 9.04 -5.41 -50.97
N PRO A 4 9.16 -5.63 -49.65
CA PRO A 4 8.00 -5.89 -48.80
C PRO A 4 7.29 -4.58 -48.41
N SER A 5 5.99 -4.75 -48.22
CA SER A 5 4.95 -3.77 -47.92
C SER A 5 5.03 -3.19 -46.51
N ARG A 6 4.46 -1.98 -46.37
CA ARG A 6 4.42 -1.14 -45.17
C ARG A 6 3.68 -1.83 -44.02
N CYS A 7 4.37 -1.99 -42.88
CA CYS A 7 3.75 -2.27 -41.60
C CYS A 7 3.00 -1.05 -41.07
N TRP A 8 1.86 -1.33 -40.45
CA TRP A 8 0.98 -0.40 -39.76
C TRP A 8 1.72 0.39 -38.68
N HIS A 9 2.05 1.65 -38.95
CA HIS A 9 2.37 2.61 -37.90
C HIS A 9 1.06 3.05 -37.23
N LEU A 10 0.61 2.30 -36.22
CA LEU A 10 -0.25 2.89 -35.20
C LEU A 10 0.55 4.02 -34.54
N ASN A 11 0.03 5.24 -34.68
CA ASN A 11 0.56 6.45 -34.06
C ASN A 11 0.67 6.27 -32.53
N LEU A 12 1.88 5.98 -32.06
CA LEU A 12 2.25 6.08 -30.63
C LEU A 12 2.25 7.53 -30.11
N LEU A 13 2.02 8.52 -30.98
CA LEU A 13 1.97 9.95 -30.64
C LEU A 13 0.78 10.37 -29.74
N LEU A 14 -0.17 9.47 -29.47
CA LEU A 14 -1.28 9.73 -28.54
C LEU A 14 -0.95 9.35 -27.09
N LEU A 15 0.04 8.48 -26.85
CA LEU A 15 0.51 8.15 -25.50
C LEU A 15 1.51 9.19 -24.97
N ASP A 16 2.20 9.91 -25.85
CA ASP A 16 3.07 11.05 -25.51
C ASP A 16 2.30 12.30 -25.02
N ARG A 17 0.98 12.31 -25.16
CA ARG A 17 0.09 13.38 -24.69
C ARG A 17 -0.62 13.09 -23.38
N ILE A 18 -0.33 11.96 -22.73
CA ILE A 18 -0.61 11.82 -21.31
C ILE A 18 0.37 12.76 -20.61
N PRO A 19 -0.06 13.72 -19.77
CA PRO A 19 0.86 14.63 -19.10
C PRO A 19 1.93 13.78 -18.43
N THR A 20 3.18 13.93 -18.86
CA THR A 20 4.34 13.31 -18.21
C THR A 20 4.16 13.53 -16.74
N TRP A 21 3.97 12.44 -15.99
CA TRP A 21 3.62 12.48 -14.59
C TRP A 21 4.44 13.58 -13.90
N ASN A 22 3.79 14.60 -13.32
CA ASN A 22 4.44 15.66 -12.54
C ASN A 22 5.06 15.12 -11.22
N LEU A 23 5.50 13.87 -11.24
CA LEU A 23 6.28 13.19 -10.23
C LEU A 23 7.68 13.81 -10.23
N CYS A 24 8.09 14.30 -9.05
CA CYS A 24 9.37 14.96 -8.77
C CYS A 24 9.41 16.49 -8.96
N TRP A 25 8.60 17.17 -8.17
CA TRP A 25 8.49 18.62 -8.09
C TRP A 25 9.83 19.37 -7.86
N GLY A 26 10.45 19.86 -8.95
CA GLY A 26 11.58 20.82 -9.01
C GLY A 26 12.17 20.96 -10.44
N ASN A 27 12.85 22.07 -10.75
CA ASN A 27 13.46 22.40 -12.08
C ASN A 27 14.59 21.46 -12.55
N GLN A 28 14.89 20.38 -11.83
CA GLN A 28 16.03 19.50 -12.11
C GLN A 28 15.66 18.14 -12.70
N VAL A 29 14.38 17.83 -12.89
CA VAL A 29 13.96 16.53 -13.40
C VAL A 29 12.99 16.73 -14.56
N ARG A 30 13.54 17.11 -15.70
CA ARG A 30 12.82 17.09 -16.98
C ARG A 30 12.48 15.63 -17.27
N ALA A 31 11.21 15.26 -17.09
CA ALA A 31 10.59 14.02 -17.57
C ALA A 31 11.41 12.73 -17.37
N MET A 32 11.77 12.37 -16.12
CA MET A 32 12.34 11.03 -15.88
C MET A 32 11.28 9.95 -16.12
N ASN A 33 11.41 9.12 -17.15
CA ASN A 33 10.59 7.93 -17.40
C ASN A 33 11.04 6.74 -16.53
N MET A 34 10.26 5.65 -16.44
CA MET A 34 10.67 4.45 -15.68
C MET A 34 12.02 3.88 -16.16
N GLY A 35 12.38 4.10 -17.42
CA GLY A 35 13.66 3.68 -18.01
C GLY A 35 14.86 4.58 -17.67
N ASP A 36 14.64 5.72 -17.02
CA ASP A 36 15.73 6.66 -16.69
C ASP A 36 16.35 6.38 -15.32
N ALA A 37 15.78 5.44 -14.56
CA ALA A 37 16.42 4.87 -13.39
C ALA A 37 17.52 3.91 -13.85
N ASP A 38 18.78 4.25 -13.55
CA ASP A 38 19.90 3.37 -13.85
C ASP A 38 19.79 2.07 -13.04
N HIS A 39 20.51 1.05 -13.47
CA HIS A 39 20.64 -0.25 -12.84
C HIS A 39 20.99 -0.15 -11.35
N ASP A 40 21.74 0.88 -10.92
CA ASP A 40 22.10 1.10 -9.52
C ASP A 40 20.92 1.55 -8.65
N ASP A 41 20.00 2.38 -9.19
CA ASP A 41 18.81 2.84 -8.46
C ASP A 41 17.81 1.69 -8.22
N ASN A 42 17.65 0.80 -9.21
CA ASN A 42 16.82 -0.40 -9.10
C ASN A 42 17.42 -1.41 -8.10
N LYS A 43 18.76 -1.57 -8.13
CA LYS A 43 19.48 -2.39 -7.14
C LYS A 43 19.30 -1.84 -5.72
N GLN A 44 19.39 -0.53 -5.53
CA GLN A 44 19.19 0.07 -4.21
C GLN A 44 17.77 -0.07 -3.69
N LEU A 45 16.74 0.01 -4.54
CA LEU A 45 15.36 -0.23 -4.11
C LEU A 45 15.16 -1.68 -3.63
N THR A 46 15.73 -2.64 -4.35
CA THR A 46 15.69 -4.06 -3.99
C THR A 46 16.46 -4.31 -2.68
N ARG A 47 17.63 -3.70 -2.53
CA ARG A 47 18.41 -3.71 -1.29
C ARG A 47 17.68 -3.05 -0.13
N ALA A 48 16.97 -1.95 -0.37
CA ALA A 48 16.16 -1.29 0.66
C ALA A 48 15.05 -2.21 1.20
N CYS A 49 14.50 -3.10 0.38
CA CYS A 49 13.51 -4.08 0.85
C CYS A 49 14.14 -5.27 1.60
N LEU A 50 15.38 -5.65 1.28
CA LEU A 50 16.01 -6.90 1.74
C LEU A 50 17.11 -6.71 2.78
N GLU A 51 17.67 -5.52 2.93
CA GLU A 51 18.77 -5.21 3.84
C GLU A 51 18.32 -4.48 5.10
N GLY A 52 19.11 -4.62 6.16
CA GLY A 52 18.83 -4.04 7.47
C GLY A 52 17.54 -4.58 8.07
N THR A 53 16.69 -3.69 8.59
CA THR A 53 15.42 -4.04 9.21
C THR A 53 14.25 -4.15 8.22
N GLY A 54 14.47 -3.85 6.93
CA GLY A 54 13.43 -3.99 5.88
C GLY A 54 12.97 -5.44 5.73
N ILE A 55 13.89 -6.39 5.89
CA ILE A 55 13.60 -7.82 5.87
C ILE A 55 12.61 -8.24 6.96
N LEU A 56 12.59 -7.56 8.12
CA LEU A 56 11.61 -7.85 9.16
C LEU A 56 10.21 -7.50 8.68
N ALA A 57 10.01 -6.34 8.05
CA ALA A 57 8.71 -5.97 7.51
C ALA A 57 8.25 -6.94 6.39
N GLN A 58 9.19 -7.42 5.57
CA GLN A 58 8.91 -8.45 4.57
C GLN A 58 8.48 -9.77 5.21
N LEU A 59 9.29 -10.31 6.12
CA LEU A 59 9.00 -11.56 6.81
C LEU A 59 7.68 -11.48 7.59
N GLY A 60 7.45 -10.40 8.33
CA GLY A 60 6.20 -10.19 9.06
C GLY A 60 4.97 -10.16 8.16
N SER A 61 5.04 -9.46 7.03
CA SER A 61 3.90 -9.38 6.09
C SER A 61 3.65 -10.70 5.35
N VAL A 62 4.71 -11.43 4.98
CA VAL A 62 4.59 -12.78 4.42
C VAL A 62 4.05 -13.77 5.44
N LEU A 63 4.54 -13.74 6.68
CA LEU A 63 4.04 -14.58 7.78
C LEU A 63 2.56 -14.32 8.05
N LEU A 64 2.12 -13.05 8.03
CA LEU A 64 0.71 -12.70 8.18
C LEU A 64 -0.14 -13.32 7.07
N CYS A 65 0.28 -13.17 5.81
CA CYS A 65 -0.42 -13.76 4.67
C CYS A 65 -0.46 -15.28 4.75
N ILE A 66 0.69 -15.94 4.94
CA ILE A 66 0.76 -17.41 5.03
C ILE A 66 -0.14 -17.93 6.15
N ASN A 67 -0.12 -17.29 7.32
CA ASN A 67 -0.95 -17.70 8.45
C ASN A 67 -2.44 -17.64 8.09
N ILE A 68 -2.91 -16.50 7.56
CA ILE A 68 -4.32 -16.33 7.17
C ILE A 68 -4.69 -17.30 6.04
N TRP A 69 -3.85 -17.41 5.01
CA TRP A 69 -4.16 -18.19 3.81
C TRP A 69 -4.16 -19.68 4.08
N ALA A 70 -3.21 -20.18 4.89
CA ALA A 70 -3.21 -21.58 5.30
C ALA A 70 -4.51 -21.95 6.01
N HIS A 71 -4.96 -21.14 6.98
CA HIS A 71 -6.21 -21.40 7.68
C HIS A 71 -7.45 -21.32 6.77
N ILE A 72 -7.44 -20.46 5.75
CA ILE A 72 -8.54 -20.37 4.78
C ILE A 72 -8.55 -21.57 3.83
N PHE A 73 -7.41 -21.91 3.23
CA PHE A 73 -7.32 -22.98 2.22
C PHE A 73 -7.37 -24.39 2.81
N LEU A 74 -7.17 -24.55 4.13
CA LEU A 74 -7.42 -25.78 4.88
C LEU A 74 -8.89 -25.94 5.32
N ARG A 75 -9.79 -25.08 4.82
CA ARG A 75 -11.23 -25.10 5.08
C ARG A 75 -11.99 -24.93 3.76
N PRO A 76 -13.30 -25.26 3.69
CA PRO A 76 -14.10 -24.94 2.52
C PRO A 76 -14.08 -23.44 2.23
N VAL A 77 -13.61 -23.07 1.05
CA VAL A 77 -13.56 -21.67 0.60
C VAL A 77 -14.99 -21.22 0.26
N ILE A 78 -15.43 -20.16 0.92
CA ILE A 78 -16.76 -19.57 0.75
C ILE A 78 -16.63 -18.11 0.29
N LEU A 79 -17.75 -17.47 -0.07
CA LEU A 79 -17.73 -16.07 -0.49
C LEU A 79 -17.07 -15.16 0.55
N PHE A 80 -17.34 -15.39 1.84
CA PHE A 80 -16.69 -14.63 2.90
C PHE A 80 -15.17 -14.82 2.97
N SER A 81 -14.62 -15.97 2.56
CA SER A 81 -13.17 -16.21 2.53
C SER A 81 -12.42 -15.19 1.67
N GLY A 82 -13.08 -14.59 0.67
CA GLY A 82 -12.52 -13.51 -0.14
C GLY A 82 -12.17 -12.26 0.68
N HIS A 83 -12.86 -11.99 1.79
CA HIS A 83 -12.58 -10.83 2.64
C HIS A 83 -11.19 -10.90 3.29
N PRO A 84 -10.86 -11.88 4.16
CA PRO A 84 -9.54 -11.96 4.78
C PRO A 84 -8.39 -12.18 3.78
N LEU A 85 -8.64 -12.85 2.63
CA LEU A 85 -7.65 -12.95 1.56
C LEU A 85 -7.33 -11.57 0.95
N ALA A 86 -8.34 -10.83 0.51
CA ALA A 86 -8.13 -9.53 -0.12
C ALA A 86 -7.59 -8.47 0.86
N MET A 87 -8.02 -8.51 2.12
CA MET A 87 -7.48 -7.63 3.18
C MET A 87 -6.00 -7.89 3.47
N SER A 88 -5.57 -9.16 3.54
CA SER A 88 -4.16 -9.50 3.77
C SER A 88 -3.27 -9.16 2.56
N ILE A 89 -3.76 -9.33 1.32
CA ILE A 89 -3.08 -8.82 0.10
C ILE A 89 -2.91 -7.31 0.18
N GLY A 90 -3.97 -6.58 0.55
CA GLY A 90 -3.91 -5.13 0.69
C GLY A 90 -2.86 -4.67 1.71
N ILE A 91 -2.80 -5.32 2.88
CA ILE A 91 -1.79 -5.03 3.91
C ILE A 91 -0.38 -5.34 3.39
N PHE A 92 -0.18 -6.48 2.75
CA PHE A 92 1.12 -6.82 2.16
C PHE A 92 1.58 -5.75 1.17
N SER A 93 0.73 -5.36 0.22
CA SER A 93 1.04 -4.32 -0.76
C SER A 93 1.26 -2.95 -0.13
N LEU A 94 0.53 -2.60 0.92
CA LEU A 94 0.73 -1.36 1.67
C LEU A 94 2.11 -1.34 2.35
N VAL A 95 2.53 -2.45 2.95
CA VAL A 95 3.86 -2.59 3.55
C VAL A 95 4.94 -2.41 2.47
N GLN A 96 4.79 -3.05 1.31
CA GLN A 96 5.72 -2.86 0.18
C GLN A 96 5.79 -1.37 -0.25
N ALA A 97 4.64 -0.70 -0.31
CA ALA A 97 4.57 0.71 -0.66
C ALA A 97 5.30 1.61 0.34
N ILE A 98 5.25 1.29 1.64
CA ILE A 98 5.98 2.03 2.67
C ILE A 98 7.49 1.80 2.52
N LEU A 99 7.90 0.54 2.33
CA LEU A 99 9.32 0.18 2.22
C LEU A 99 9.98 0.81 0.98
N SER A 100 9.25 1.02 -0.11
CA SER A 100 9.79 1.67 -1.33
C SER A 100 10.20 3.13 -1.14
N LEU A 101 9.85 3.76 -0.01
CA LEU A 101 10.24 5.13 0.34
C LEU A 101 11.28 5.21 1.48
N GLN A 102 11.75 4.06 1.97
CA GLN A 102 12.65 3.96 3.12
C GLN A 102 13.86 3.09 2.74
N PRO A 103 15.11 3.62 2.75
CA PRO A 103 15.46 4.99 2.42
C PRO A 103 15.48 5.23 0.89
N THR A 104 15.27 6.48 0.49
CA THR A 104 15.57 6.98 -0.86
C THR A 104 16.52 8.17 -0.72
N VAL A 105 17.66 8.16 -1.42
CA VAL A 105 18.73 9.16 -1.25
C VAL A 105 18.73 10.14 -2.42
N THR A 106 18.84 9.64 -3.64
CA THR A 106 18.95 10.46 -4.87
C THR A 106 17.59 11.01 -5.32
N PRO A 107 17.53 12.09 -6.13
CA PRO A 107 16.29 12.54 -6.76
C PRO A 107 15.61 11.46 -7.60
N ALA A 108 16.38 10.68 -8.37
CA ALA A 108 15.88 9.58 -9.19
C ALA A 108 15.23 8.49 -8.33
N GLN A 109 15.88 8.07 -7.24
CA GLN A 109 15.32 7.12 -6.28
C GLN A 109 14.03 7.62 -5.62
N LYS A 110 13.98 8.89 -5.25
CA LYS A 110 12.77 9.50 -4.69
C LYS A 110 11.63 9.45 -5.72
N CYS A 111 11.93 9.67 -7.00
CA CYS A 111 10.96 9.57 -8.08
C CYS A 111 10.43 8.16 -8.29
N LEU A 112 11.35 7.22 -8.42
CA LEU A 112 11.02 5.80 -8.60
C LEU A 112 10.25 5.27 -7.39
N GLY A 113 10.73 5.55 -6.18
CA GLY A 113 10.07 5.18 -4.93
C GLY A 113 8.66 5.77 -4.82
N GLN A 114 8.44 7.02 -5.25
CA GLN A 114 7.13 7.66 -5.27
C GLN A 114 6.17 6.99 -6.27
N ARG A 115 6.66 6.59 -7.45
CA ARG A 115 5.87 5.83 -8.44
C ARG A 115 5.42 4.49 -7.88
N ILE A 116 6.37 3.73 -7.36
CA ILE A 116 6.12 2.41 -6.79
C ILE A 116 5.17 2.53 -5.60
N HIS A 117 5.38 3.51 -4.73
CA HIS A 117 4.48 3.80 -3.63
C HIS A 117 3.05 4.07 -4.12
N ALA A 118 2.87 4.96 -5.10
CA ALA A 118 1.55 5.27 -5.63
C ALA A 118 0.87 4.04 -6.26
N SER A 119 1.59 3.29 -7.10
CA SER A 119 1.06 2.09 -7.76
C SER A 119 0.66 1.01 -6.78
N LEU A 120 1.51 0.70 -5.80
CA LEU A 120 1.23 -0.32 -4.78
C LEU A 120 0.08 0.11 -3.86
N ASN A 121 -0.04 1.41 -3.56
CA ASN A 121 -1.17 1.94 -2.80
C ASN A 121 -2.50 1.86 -3.57
N ILE A 122 -2.51 2.10 -4.88
CA ILE A 122 -3.70 1.89 -5.71
C ILE A 122 -4.09 0.42 -5.72
N PHE A 123 -3.12 -0.48 -5.86
CA PHE A 123 -3.37 -1.92 -5.79
C PHE A 123 -3.87 -2.36 -4.40
N ALA A 124 -3.31 -1.81 -3.32
CA ALA A 124 -3.78 -2.03 -1.96
C ALA A 124 -5.23 -1.53 -1.78
N LEU A 125 -5.55 -0.33 -2.27
CA LEU A 125 -6.91 0.22 -2.25
C LEU A 125 -7.91 -0.71 -2.95
N VAL A 126 -7.59 -1.16 -4.16
CA VAL A 126 -8.46 -2.10 -4.90
C VAL A 126 -8.66 -3.39 -4.11
N SER A 127 -7.60 -3.92 -3.49
CA SER A 127 -7.66 -5.13 -2.67
C SER A 127 -8.53 -4.93 -1.42
N PHE A 128 -8.40 -3.80 -0.72
CA PHE A 128 -9.23 -3.47 0.43
C PHE A 128 -10.70 -3.30 0.06
N LEU A 129 -10.98 -2.59 -1.04
CA LEU A 129 -12.34 -2.43 -1.55
C LEU A 129 -12.96 -3.78 -1.94
N ALA A 130 -12.21 -4.64 -2.64
CA ALA A 130 -12.65 -6.00 -2.95
C ALA A 130 -12.96 -6.79 -1.67
N GLY A 131 -12.09 -6.69 -0.66
CA GLY A 131 -12.32 -7.31 0.65
C GLY A 131 -13.60 -6.82 1.32
N VAL A 132 -13.91 -5.51 1.27
CA VAL A 132 -15.18 -4.96 1.75
C VAL A 132 -16.36 -5.50 0.94
N VAL A 133 -16.26 -5.52 -0.39
CA VAL A 133 -17.33 -6.03 -1.25
C VAL A 133 -17.65 -7.49 -0.91
N PHE A 134 -16.65 -8.36 -0.76
CA PHE A 134 -16.87 -9.76 -0.37
C PHE A 134 -17.68 -9.89 0.93
N ILE A 135 -17.33 -9.13 1.97
CA ILE A 135 -18.06 -9.21 3.24
C ILE A 135 -19.45 -8.60 3.15
N GLN A 136 -19.63 -7.46 2.47
CA GLN A 136 -20.93 -6.80 2.40
C GLN A 136 -21.92 -7.59 1.55
N VAL A 137 -21.47 -8.16 0.41
CA VAL A 137 -22.31 -9.05 -0.41
C VAL A 137 -22.66 -10.31 0.37
N ASN A 138 -21.69 -10.95 1.04
CA ASN A 138 -21.97 -12.12 1.88
C ASN A 138 -23.02 -11.81 2.96
N LYS A 139 -22.90 -10.70 3.68
CA LYS A 139 -23.88 -10.32 4.71
C LYS A 139 -25.27 -10.07 4.13
N SER A 140 -25.34 -9.41 2.97
CA SER A 140 -26.61 -9.13 2.30
C SER A 140 -27.30 -10.41 1.84
N LEU A 141 -26.56 -11.36 1.26
CA LEU A 141 -27.10 -12.64 0.79
C LEU A 141 -27.68 -13.51 1.92
N TYR A 142 -27.09 -13.45 3.11
CA TYR A 142 -27.49 -14.25 4.26
C TYR A 142 -28.24 -13.46 5.35
N ASN A 143 -28.66 -12.22 5.06
CA ASN A 143 -29.36 -11.32 6.00
C ASN A 143 -28.66 -11.15 7.36
N LEU A 144 -27.33 -11.03 7.34
CA LEU A 144 -26.51 -10.93 8.55
C LEU A 144 -26.32 -9.46 9.01
N PRO A 145 -26.20 -9.18 10.31
CA PRO A 145 -26.03 -7.81 10.81
C PRO A 145 -24.74 -7.13 10.31
N HIS A 146 -24.85 -5.89 9.82
CA HIS A 146 -23.72 -5.07 9.37
C HIS A 146 -23.09 -4.28 10.53
N PHE A 147 -21.78 -4.02 10.46
CA PHE A 147 -21.04 -3.17 11.42
C PHE A 147 -21.24 -3.44 12.92
N HIS A 148 -21.59 -4.67 13.31
CA HIS A 148 -21.93 -5.00 14.70
C HIS A 148 -20.72 -5.38 15.58
N SER A 149 -19.61 -5.81 14.97
CA SER A 149 -18.42 -6.25 15.72
C SER A 149 -17.41 -5.10 15.86
N ALA A 150 -16.64 -5.12 16.94
CA ALA A 150 -15.59 -4.13 17.16
C ALA A 150 -14.56 -4.11 16.02
N HIS A 151 -14.25 -5.28 15.43
CA HIS A 151 -13.45 -5.40 14.19
C HIS A 151 -14.07 -4.60 13.03
N SER A 152 -15.37 -4.76 12.78
CA SER A 152 -16.04 -4.08 11.66
C SER A 152 -16.17 -2.58 11.85
N VAL A 153 -16.34 -2.11 13.09
CA VAL A 153 -16.36 -0.67 13.42
C VAL A 153 -14.96 -0.07 13.21
N LEU A 154 -13.92 -0.65 13.81
CA LEU A 154 -12.56 -0.14 13.63
C LEU A 154 -12.09 -0.23 12.17
N GLY A 155 -12.39 -1.33 11.48
CA GLY A 155 -12.06 -1.50 10.07
C GLY A 155 -12.75 -0.49 9.17
N GLY A 156 -14.03 -0.19 9.43
CA GLY A 156 -14.77 0.85 8.72
C GLY A 156 -14.18 2.25 8.93
N LEU A 157 -13.86 2.61 10.18
CA LEU A 157 -13.19 3.88 10.50
C LEU A 157 -11.79 3.97 9.87
N THR A 158 -11.03 2.88 9.91
CA THR A 158 -9.70 2.81 9.30
C THR A 158 -9.76 3.03 7.80
N LEU A 159 -10.74 2.39 7.12
CA LEU A 159 -10.95 2.60 5.69
C LEU A 159 -11.34 4.04 5.37
N LEU A 160 -12.20 4.67 6.18
CA LEU A 160 -12.57 6.08 6.00
C LEU A 160 -11.35 7.01 6.08
N VAL A 161 -10.51 6.85 7.10
CA VAL A 161 -9.27 7.63 7.25
C VAL A 161 -8.30 7.35 6.11
N MET A 162 -8.20 6.09 5.68
CA MET A 162 -7.37 5.68 4.55
C MET A 162 -7.85 6.25 3.21
N MET A 163 -9.17 6.35 2.98
CA MET A 163 -9.72 7.01 1.80
C MET A 163 -9.35 8.50 1.75
N ALA A 164 -9.46 9.20 2.89
CA ALA A 164 -9.00 10.58 2.99
C ALA A 164 -7.48 10.69 2.70
N GLN A 165 -6.69 9.77 3.23
CA GLN A 165 -5.25 9.70 2.97
C GLN A 165 -4.92 9.48 1.49
N TYR A 166 -5.67 8.62 0.78
CA TYR A 166 -5.49 8.42 -0.66
C TYR A 166 -5.84 9.67 -1.46
N ILE A 167 -6.93 10.36 -1.11
CA ILE A 167 -7.31 11.63 -1.75
C ILE A 167 -6.21 12.67 -1.55
N VAL A 168 -5.69 12.81 -0.32
CA VAL A 168 -4.59 13.73 -0.02
C VAL A 168 -3.32 13.34 -0.79
N GLY A 169 -2.92 12.07 -0.78
CA GLY A 169 -1.74 11.60 -1.50
C GLY A 169 -1.85 11.81 -3.01
N PHE A 170 -3.01 11.52 -3.59
CA PHE A 170 -3.31 11.74 -5.01
C PHE A 170 -3.24 13.23 -5.37
N THR A 171 -3.92 14.09 -4.61
CA THR A 171 -3.96 15.53 -4.90
C THR A 171 -2.61 16.20 -4.67
N MET A 172 -1.84 15.78 -3.65
CA MET A 172 -0.44 16.20 -3.47
C MET A 172 0.44 15.81 -4.67
N LEU A 173 0.16 14.65 -5.25
CA LEU A 173 0.94 14.13 -6.36
C LEU A 173 0.61 14.82 -7.69
N PHE A 174 -0.67 14.87 -8.06
CA PHE A 174 -1.11 15.28 -9.40
C PHE A 174 -1.55 16.74 -9.48
N THR A 175 -2.08 17.28 -8.39
CA THR A 175 -2.70 18.61 -8.36
C THR A 175 -2.25 19.43 -7.13
N PRO A 176 -0.94 19.55 -6.83
CA PRO A 176 -0.49 20.19 -5.60
C PRO A 176 -0.81 21.68 -5.52
N ARG A 177 -1.16 22.32 -6.65
CA ARG A 177 -1.63 23.71 -6.68
C ARG A 177 -2.95 23.90 -5.93
N LEU A 178 -3.73 22.83 -5.68
CA LEU A 178 -4.90 22.88 -4.79
C LEU A 178 -4.53 23.31 -3.36
N TYR A 179 -3.28 23.13 -2.95
CA TYR A 179 -2.76 23.58 -1.67
C TYR A 179 -2.19 25.01 -1.72
N GLY A 180 -2.48 25.79 -2.77
CA GLY A 180 -2.00 27.15 -2.99
C GLY A 180 -0.65 27.24 -3.69
N SER A 181 0.31 26.37 -3.35
CA SER A 181 1.57 26.25 -4.08
C SER A 181 2.20 24.86 -3.91
N VAL A 182 3.12 24.52 -4.82
CA VAL A 182 3.90 23.26 -4.74
C VAL A 182 4.69 23.19 -3.44
N ASP A 183 5.31 24.29 -3.02
CA ASP A 183 6.09 24.32 -1.77
C ASP A 183 5.19 24.18 -0.54
N ARG A 184 3.97 24.72 -0.58
CA ARG A 184 2.99 24.52 0.48
C ARG A 184 2.54 23.06 0.54
N ALA A 185 2.27 22.41 -0.60
CA ALA A 185 1.96 20.98 -0.63
C ALA A 185 3.09 20.13 -0.04
N LYS A 186 4.35 20.42 -0.38
CA LYS A 186 5.53 19.72 0.17
C LYS A 186 5.63 19.82 1.69
N ARG A 187 5.35 20.99 2.28
CA ARG A 187 5.36 21.18 3.74
C ARG A 187 4.34 20.30 4.45
N LEU A 188 3.23 19.95 3.79
CA LEU A 188 2.19 19.11 4.36
C LEU A 188 2.50 17.61 4.30
N TYR A 189 3.57 17.18 3.61
CA TYR A 189 3.95 15.75 3.50
C TYR A 189 4.24 15.11 4.85
N ILE A 190 4.63 15.90 5.83
CA ILE A 190 4.84 15.42 7.19
C ILE A 190 3.56 14.83 7.78
N TYR A 191 2.42 15.49 7.60
CA TYR A 191 1.11 15.02 8.06
C TYR A 191 0.65 13.79 7.29
N HIS A 192 0.86 13.77 5.97
CA HIS A 192 0.61 12.57 5.16
C HIS A 192 1.43 11.39 5.68
N ARG A 193 2.70 11.60 6.06
CA ARG A 193 3.54 10.54 6.61
C ARG A 193 3.06 10.06 7.98
N TYR A 194 2.72 10.97 8.90
CA TYR A 194 2.15 10.60 10.21
C TYR A 194 0.86 9.80 10.07
N ALA A 195 -0.07 10.28 9.23
CA ALA A 195 -1.33 9.59 8.97
C ALA A 195 -1.09 8.20 8.36
N GLY A 196 -0.12 8.06 7.45
CA GLY A 196 0.24 6.77 6.87
C GLY A 196 0.68 5.73 7.90
N TYR A 197 1.54 6.11 8.86
CA TYR A 197 1.94 5.19 9.94
C TYR A 197 0.80 4.89 10.91
N LEU A 198 -0.05 5.88 11.21
CA LEU A 198 -1.25 5.66 12.02
C LEU A 198 -2.20 4.65 11.35
N ILE A 199 -2.44 4.78 10.04
CA ILE A 199 -3.26 3.85 9.26
C ILE A 199 -2.68 2.43 9.31
N LEU A 200 -1.36 2.28 9.17
CA LEU A 200 -0.72 0.96 9.30
C LEU A 200 -1.03 0.34 10.67
N VAL A 201 -0.86 1.10 11.77
CA VAL A 201 -1.17 0.61 13.11
C VAL A 201 -2.65 0.22 13.23
N LEU A 202 -3.57 1.07 12.77
CA LEU A 202 -5.01 0.80 12.80
C LEU A 202 -5.40 -0.45 12.00
N LEU A 203 -4.80 -0.67 10.83
CA LEU A 203 -4.99 -1.88 10.02
C LEU A 203 -4.52 -3.13 10.76
N LEU A 204 -3.31 -3.11 11.32
CA LEU A 204 -2.76 -4.25 12.06
C LEU A 204 -3.60 -4.55 13.32
N THR A 205 -4.05 -3.53 14.04
CA THR A 205 -5.00 -3.69 15.16
C THR A 205 -6.33 -4.28 14.67
N THR A 206 -6.86 -3.82 13.54
CA THR A 206 -8.09 -4.34 12.94
C THR A 206 -7.97 -5.84 12.63
N VAL A 207 -6.83 -6.31 12.12
CA VAL A 207 -6.60 -7.73 11.87
C VAL A 207 -6.52 -8.53 13.17
N CYS A 208 -5.90 -8.01 14.23
CA CYS A 208 -5.95 -8.65 15.55
C CYS A 208 -7.39 -8.79 16.06
N MET A 209 -8.21 -7.75 15.92
CA MET A 209 -9.62 -7.79 16.33
C MET A 209 -10.45 -8.77 15.50
N ALA A 210 -10.04 -9.07 14.27
CA ALA A 210 -10.70 -10.08 13.44
C ALA A 210 -10.69 -11.47 14.10
N MET A 211 -9.70 -11.74 14.96
CA MET A 211 -9.58 -13.01 15.67
C MET A 211 -10.73 -13.26 16.65
N LEU A 212 -11.42 -12.20 17.08
CA LEU A 212 -12.56 -12.24 17.98
C LEU A 212 -13.91 -12.31 17.24
N THR A 213 -13.90 -12.37 15.90
CA THR A 213 -15.14 -12.49 15.11
C THR A 213 -15.61 -13.94 15.04
N ASP A 214 -16.92 -14.14 14.86
CA ASP A 214 -17.52 -15.47 14.81
C ASP A 214 -16.89 -16.38 13.76
N TYR A 215 -16.50 -15.83 12.60
CA TYR A 215 -15.86 -16.63 11.56
C TYR A 215 -14.50 -17.18 12.01
N ASN A 216 -13.71 -16.38 12.73
CA ASN A 216 -12.47 -16.91 13.28
C ASN A 216 -12.74 -17.91 14.40
N LEU A 217 -13.60 -17.55 15.37
CA LEU A 217 -13.86 -18.38 16.55
C LEU A 217 -14.46 -19.75 16.21
N HIS A 218 -15.29 -19.83 15.16
CA HIS A 218 -16.02 -21.06 14.83
C HIS A 218 -15.54 -21.77 13.56
N VAL A 219 -14.77 -21.12 12.67
CA VAL A 219 -14.37 -21.72 11.37
C VAL A 219 -12.85 -21.80 11.21
N LEU A 220 -12.17 -20.64 11.23
CA LEU A 220 -10.74 -20.61 10.92
C LEU A 220 -9.87 -21.05 12.10
N ASN A 221 -10.28 -20.70 13.32
CA ASN A 221 -9.55 -20.92 14.57
C ASN A 221 -8.07 -20.45 14.48
N ILE A 222 -7.85 -19.28 13.87
CA ILE A 222 -6.52 -18.67 13.85
C ILE A 222 -6.20 -18.17 15.25
N ASN A 223 -5.01 -18.53 15.73
CA ASN A 223 -4.51 -18.08 17.01
C ASN A 223 -4.06 -16.61 16.93
N VAL A 224 -4.61 -15.78 17.82
CA VAL A 224 -4.30 -14.34 17.90
C VAL A 224 -2.82 -14.07 18.12
N TRP A 225 -2.09 -14.93 18.83
CA TRP A 225 -0.66 -14.76 19.08
C TRP A 225 0.18 -14.81 17.81
N GLY A 226 -0.18 -15.68 16.86
CA GLY A 226 0.50 -15.75 15.56
C GLY A 226 0.31 -14.48 14.73
N VAL A 227 -0.91 -13.93 14.75
CA VAL A 227 -1.23 -12.65 14.09
C VAL A 227 -0.52 -11.48 14.78
N MET A 228 -0.54 -11.43 16.11
CA MET A 228 0.15 -10.38 16.88
C MET A 228 1.65 -10.41 16.63
N LEU A 229 2.28 -11.58 16.63
CA LEU A 229 3.71 -11.72 16.34
C LEU A 229 4.04 -11.18 14.95
N ALA A 230 3.31 -11.61 13.92
CA ALA A 230 3.49 -11.12 12.56
C ALA A 230 3.36 -9.58 12.48
N ASN A 231 2.33 -9.03 13.14
CA ASN A 231 2.09 -7.58 13.18
C ASN A 231 3.22 -6.81 13.89
N LEU A 232 3.73 -7.34 15.01
CA LEU A 232 4.86 -6.73 15.73
C LEU A 232 6.14 -6.76 14.90
N VAL A 233 6.39 -7.84 14.15
CA VAL A 233 7.53 -7.97 13.24
C VAL A 233 7.41 -6.97 12.08
N ILE A 234 6.21 -6.75 11.52
CA ILE A 234 5.95 -5.69 10.54
C ILE A 234 6.28 -4.32 11.12
N LEU A 235 5.72 -3.99 12.29
CA LEU A 235 5.93 -2.70 12.94
C LEU A 235 7.41 -2.46 13.28
N ALA A 236 8.11 -3.48 13.80
CA ALA A 236 9.53 -3.38 14.10
C ALA A 236 10.35 -3.04 12.85
N GLY A 237 10.08 -3.70 11.72
CA GLY A 237 10.78 -3.45 10.46
C GLY A 237 10.46 -2.10 9.81
N VAL A 238 9.23 -1.58 9.96
CA VAL A 238 8.84 -0.26 9.42
C VAL A 238 9.32 0.88 10.31
N ILE A 239 9.12 0.78 11.63
CA ILE A 239 9.39 1.86 12.58
C ILE A 239 10.90 2.13 12.70
N SER A 240 11.73 1.10 12.68
CA SER A 240 13.20 1.22 12.73
C SER A 240 13.78 2.03 11.57
N ARG A 241 13.03 2.19 10.48
CA ARG A 241 13.45 2.87 9.24
C ARG A 241 12.85 4.26 9.09
N ILE A 242 12.11 4.73 10.10
CA ILE A 242 11.58 6.10 10.13
C ILE A 242 12.74 7.09 10.22
N GLN A 243 12.87 7.93 9.20
CA GLN A 243 13.86 9.00 9.17
C GLN A 243 13.39 10.18 10.00
N LYS A 244 13.94 10.37 11.21
CA LYS A 244 13.50 11.39 12.19
C LYS A 244 13.50 12.82 11.65
N HIS A 245 14.51 13.19 10.86
CA HIS A 245 14.58 14.52 10.21
C HIS A 245 13.40 14.78 9.25
N LYS A 246 12.87 13.74 8.62
CA LYS A 246 11.65 13.81 7.78
C LYS A 246 10.36 13.94 8.60
N MET A 247 10.44 13.77 9.92
CA MET A 247 9.34 13.92 10.88
C MET A 247 9.44 15.24 11.65
N GLY A 248 10.31 16.17 11.22
CA GLY A 248 10.48 17.46 11.91
C GLY A 248 11.31 17.40 13.19
N TYR A 249 11.95 16.26 13.49
CA TYR A 249 12.86 16.11 14.63
C TYR A 249 14.33 16.21 14.17
N GLY A 250 15.09 17.14 14.76
CA GLY A 250 16.54 17.28 14.54
C GLY A 250 16.90 18.08 13.28
N ALA A 251 16.62 19.39 13.33
CA ALA A 251 17.34 20.37 12.50
C ALA A 251 18.79 20.49 13.00
#